data_AF-A0AAD9KFU3-F1
#
_entry.id   AF-A0AAD9KFU3-F1
#
_cell.length_a   1.000
_cell.length_b   1.000
_cell.length_c   1.000
_cell.angle_alpha   90.00
_cell.angle_beta   90.00
_cell.angle_gamma   90.00
#
_symmetry.space_group_name_H-M   'P 1'
#
loop_
_entity.id
_entity.type
_entity.pdbx_description
1 polymer ?
#
loop_
_entity_poly.entity_id
_entity_poly.type
_entity_poly.pdbx_seq_one_letter_code
_entity_poly.pdbx_strand_id
1 'polypeptide(L)'
;MAKFPLLSCLLISAAVGFSWAFQSSAPTSSCSTMMPRHLSRAQDHGTNPPPYQITIDDGIDTYKPNQQIDLVLHTSEPSVLAQGFILEARTVSDDKPVGTFVNAHKGTKIMCDDKAVSHYRTYQVSKTRYRMTWLAPDTDVGDVVFVATVVQSYRIFWTGVRSVALKRHSPTPSPQLEETMFQADTNVTSFCNEALLMPLPVERPHVAILCDDHVQCPCGWFCCPTCVEERCFGQAICRRPLPVEEAAEVKPESDEESRERVERREPVRRERSSRRSRTW
;
A
#
# COMPACT_ATOMS: atom_id res chain seq x y z
N MET A 1 50.73 -51.95 35.28
CA MET A 1 49.28 -51.64 35.31
C MET A 1 49.10 -50.14 35.14
N ALA A 2 48.86 -49.69 33.91
CA ALA A 2 48.76 -48.27 33.57
C ALA A 2 47.35 -47.74 33.86
N LYS A 3 47.23 -46.84 34.85
CA LYS A 3 46.00 -46.11 35.19
C LYS A 3 46.10 -44.66 34.74
N PHE A 4 46.17 -44.39 33.43
CA PHE A 4 46.18 -43.01 32.90
C PHE A 4 45.33 -42.71 31.64
N PRO A 5 44.36 -43.55 31.16
CA PRO A 5 43.55 -43.14 30.01
C PRO A 5 42.34 -42.25 30.40
N LEU A 6 41.88 -42.28 31.65
CA LEU A 6 40.62 -41.62 32.06
C LEU A 6 40.77 -40.11 32.31
N LEU A 7 41.92 -39.66 32.83
CA LEU A 7 42.16 -38.22 33.08
C LEU A 7 42.32 -37.43 31.76
N SER A 8 42.88 -38.06 30.74
CA SER A 8 43.08 -37.43 29.42
C SER A 8 41.76 -37.18 28.69
N CYS A 9 40.77 -38.06 28.81
CA CYS A 9 39.44 -37.86 28.22
C CYS A 9 38.66 -36.73 28.92
N LEU A 10 38.80 -36.59 30.24
CA LEU A 10 38.08 -35.56 31.00
C LEU A 10 38.53 -34.14 30.63
N LEU A 11 39.84 -33.94 30.40
CA LEU A 11 40.41 -32.66 29.98
C LEU A 11 40.00 -32.26 28.55
N ILE A 12 39.82 -33.24 27.65
CA ILE A 12 39.34 -32.96 26.28
C ILE A 12 37.85 -32.60 26.30
N SER A 13 37.04 -33.22 27.18
CA SER A 13 35.61 -32.88 27.31
C SER A 13 35.35 -31.48 27.88
N ALA A 14 36.24 -30.95 28.72
CA ALA A 14 36.18 -29.58 29.24
C ALA A 14 36.67 -28.52 28.23
N ALA A 15 37.43 -28.93 27.21
CA ALA A 15 37.94 -28.07 26.14
C ALA A 15 37.00 -27.97 24.92
N VAL A 16 35.87 -28.70 24.92
CA VAL A 16 34.77 -28.40 24.00
C VAL A 16 34.09 -27.14 24.50
N GLY A 17 34.78 -26.02 24.27
CA GLY A 17 34.31 -24.69 24.59
C GLY A 17 32.92 -24.51 24.01
N PHE A 18 32.09 -23.79 24.76
CA PHE A 18 30.84 -23.23 24.25
C PHE A 18 31.14 -22.61 22.88
N SER A 19 30.79 -23.31 21.81
CA SER A 19 30.73 -22.72 20.49
C SER A 19 29.51 -21.81 20.55
N TRP A 20 29.74 -20.55 20.90
CA TRP A 20 28.77 -19.48 20.72
C TRP A 20 28.55 -19.37 19.21
N ALA A 21 27.72 -20.25 18.65
CA ALA A 21 27.16 -20.06 17.33
C ALA A 21 26.50 -18.68 17.37
N PHE A 22 26.91 -17.76 16.50
CA PHE A 22 26.49 -16.35 16.57
C PHE A 22 24.96 -16.26 16.50
N GLN A 23 24.32 -16.12 17.67
CA GLN A 23 22.86 -16.04 17.83
C GLN A 23 22.32 -14.63 17.52
N SER A 24 23.13 -13.75 16.96
CA SER A 24 22.84 -12.32 16.82
C SER A 24 22.36 -11.97 15.42
N SER A 25 21.59 -10.88 15.33
CA SER A 25 21.30 -10.16 14.09
C SER A 25 22.55 -9.91 13.25
N ALA A 26 22.38 -9.54 11.98
CA ALA A 26 23.47 -9.11 11.13
C ALA A 26 24.31 -8.01 11.83
N PRO A 27 25.64 -8.02 11.69
CA PRO A 27 26.48 -6.98 12.29
C PRO A 27 26.26 -5.64 11.57
N THR A 28 26.40 -4.52 12.28
CA THR A 28 26.27 -3.18 11.67
C THR A 28 27.28 -2.93 10.54
N SER A 29 28.42 -3.63 10.54
CA SER A 29 29.36 -3.57 9.42
C SER A 29 28.78 -4.12 8.11
N SER A 30 27.73 -4.94 8.15
CA SER A 30 27.03 -5.46 6.96
C SER A 30 26.07 -4.48 6.33
N CYS A 31 25.71 -3.35 6.97
CA CYS A 31 24.84 -2.33 6.37
C CYS A 31 25.43 -1.81 5.05
N SER A 32 26.71 -1.42 5.08
CA SER A 32 27.39 -0.86 3.90
C SER A 32 27.53 -1.86 2.75
N THR A 33 27.79 -3.13 3.06
CA THR A 33 28.13 -4.13 2.03
C THR A 33 26.95 -5.01 1.63
N MET A 34 25.87 -5.05 2.41
CA MET A 34 24.79 -6.03 2.29
C MET A 34 25.31 -7.48 2.21
N MET A 35 26.49 -7.75 2.79
CA MET A 35 27.17 -9.04 2.69
C MET A 35 27.26 -9.72 4.05
N PRO A 36 27.06 -11.04 4.13
CA PRO A 36 27.40 -11.81 5.31
C PRO A 36 28.90 -11.76 5.57
N ARG A 37 29.30 -11.75 6.84
CA ARG A 37 30.71 -11.70 7.26
C ARG A 37 31.26 -13.10 7.52
N HIS A 38 31.32 -13.91 6.47
CA HIS A 38 31.99 -15.21 6.46
C HIS A 38 32.50 -15.52 5.05
N LEU A 39 33.45 -16.45 4.91
CA LEU A 39 34.24 -16.68 3.68
C LEU A 39 33.49 -17.43 2.56
N SER A 40 32.18 -17.23 2.44
CA SER A 40 31.36 -17.86 1.40
C SER A 40 31.03 -16.85 0.30
N ARG A 41 30.81 -17.34 -0.92
CA ARG A 41 30.33 -16.54 -2.05
C ARG A 41 28.82 -16.66 -2.17
N ALA A 42 28.17 -15.58 -2.64
CA ALA A 42 26.75 -15.60 -2.92
C ALA A 42 26.45 -16.63 -4.01
N GLN A 43 25.26 -17.22 -3.95
CA GLN A 43 24.75 -18.06 -5.02
C GLN A 43 24.47 -17.22 -6.26
N ASP A 44 24.77 -17.78 -7.42
CA ASP A 44 24.47 -17.17 -8.71
C ASP A 44 22.98 -17.32 -9.03
N HIS A 45 22.30 -16.21 -9.35
CA HIS A 45 20.84 -16.20 -9.55
C HIS A 45 20.40 -16.94 -10.81
N GLY A 46 21.27 -17.06 -11.82
CA GLY A 46 20.92 -17.75 -13.07
C GLY A 46 20.96 -19.27 -12.94
N THR A 47 21.95 -19.78 -12.21
CA THR A 47 22.14 -21.22 -12.01
C THR A 47 21.46 -21.74 -10.74
N ASN A 48 21.31 -20.91 -9.72
CA ASN A 48 20.66 -21.24 -8.45
C ASN A 48 19.81 -20.04 -7.97
N PRO A 49 18.61 -19.84 -8.53
CA PRO A 49 17.77 -18.70 -8.19
C PRO A 49 17.38 -18.70 -6.72
N PRO A 50 17.22 -17.51 -6.08
CA PRO A 50 16.79 -17.43 -4.69
C PRO A 50 15.36 -17.94 -4.52
N PRO A 51 15.09 -18.84 -3.56
CA PRO A 51 13.73 -19.27 -3.22
C PRO A 51 13.00 -18.24 -2.34
N TYR A 52 13.43 -16.97 -2.38
CA TYR A 52 12.99 -15.90 -1.49
C TYR A 52 12.45 -14.72 -2.29
N GLN A 53 11.40 -14.09 -1.78
CA GLN A 53 10.69 -13.00 -2.42
C GLN A 53 10.35 -11.91 -1.42
N ILE A 54 10.37 -10.66 -1.89
CA ILE A 54 9.90 -9.50 -1.14
C ILE A 54 8.63 -9.02 -1.83
N THR A 55 7.51 -9.11 -1.12
CA THR A 55 6.22 -8.58 -1.58
C THR A 55 5.87 -7.31 -0.83
N ILE A 56 5.27 -6.40 -1.57
CA ILE A 56 4.63 -5.20 -1.05
C ILE A 56 3.14 -5.51 -0.95
N ASP A 57 2.43 -4.87 -0.04
CA ASP A 57 0.96 -5.00 0.06
C ASP A 57 0.26 -4.81 -1.30
N ASP A 58 -0.77 -5.62 -1.52
CA ASP A 58 -1.46 -5.71 -2.82
C ASP A 58 -2.03 -4.35 -3.26
N GLY A 59 -1.79 -4.02 -4.54
CA GLY A 59 -2.29 -2.78 -5.15
C GLY A 59 -1.42 -1.54 -4.89
N ILE A 60 -0.26 -1.69 -4.22
CA ILE A 60 0.70 -0.60 -4.04
C ILE A 60 1.84 -0.74 -5.07
N ASP A 61 1.86 0.16 -6.04
CA ASP A 61 2.92 0.33 -7.04
C ASP A 61 3.61 1.70 -6.95
N THR A 62 3.01 2.63 -6.19
CA THR A 62 3.52 3.99 -5.99
C THR A 62 3.62 4.34 -4.50
N TYR A 63 4.46 5.32 -4.18
CA TYR A 63 4.59 5.85 -2.82
C TYR A 63 4.56 7.39 -2.75
N LYS A 64 4.04 7.92 -1.64
CA LYS A 64 4.00 9.35 -1.29
C LYS A 64 4.98 9.65 -0.15
N PRO A 65 5.39 10.92 0.06
CA PRO A 65 6.16 11.33 1.24
C PRO A 65 5.55 10.82 2.53
N ASN A 66 6.38 10.33 3.45
CA ASN A 66 5.95 9.87 4.78
C ASN A 66 4.87 8.77 4.77
N GLN A 67 4.64 8.12 3.62
CA GLN A 67 3.74 6.98 3.53
C GLN A 67 4.39 5.77 4.22
N GLN A 68 3.64 5.09 5.07
CA GLN A 68 4.02 3.79 5.60
C GLN A 68 3.58 2.69 4.62
N ILE A 69 4.48 1.76 4.36
CA ILE A 69 4.28 0.63 3.45
C ILE A 69 4.69 -0.64 4.17
N ASP A 70 3.77 -1.58 4.27
CA ASP A 70 4.04 -2.91 4.80
C ASP A 70 4.62 -3.82 3.71
N LEU A 71 5.57 -4.64 4.13
CA LEU A 71 6.33 -5.54 3.27
C LEU A 71 6.35 -6.94 3.88
N VAL A 72 6.61 -7.94 3.06
CA VAL A 72 6.82 -9.33 3.49
C VAL A 72 8.01 -9.95 2.77
N LEU A 73 9.07 -10.27 3.51
CA LEU A 73 10.13 -11.18 3.04
C LEU A 73 9.69 -12.60 3.34
N HIS A 74 9.60 -13.45 2.31
CA HIS A 74 9.14 -14.82 2.47
C HIS A 74 9.82 -15.77 1.49
N THR A 75 9.58 -17.06 1.69
CA THR A 75 9.98 -18.11 0.73
C THR A 75 8.73 -18.73 0.08
N SER A 76 8.86 -19.11 -1.19
CA SER A 76 7.88 -19.94 -1.89
C SER A 76 8.00 -21.43 -1.52
N GLU A 77 9.10 -21.82 -0.86
CA GLU A 77 9.43 -23.22 -0.55
C GLU A 77 9.39 -23.46 0.98
N PRO A 78 8.38 -24.15 1.51
CA PRO A 78 8.22 -24.35 2.96
C PRO A 78 9.40 -25.06 3.64
N SER A 79 10.17 -25.86 2.88
CA SER A 79 11.36 -26.57 3.35
C SER A 79 12.63 -25.70 3.38
N VAL A 80 12.61 -24.50 2.78
CA VAL A 80 13.78 -23.63 2.65
C VAL A 80 13.66 -22.38 3.52
N LEU A 81 14.06 -22.52 4.78
CA LEU A 81 13.94 -21.45 5.77
C LEU A 81 15.12 -20.46 5.70
N ALA A 82 14.83 -19.18 5.86
CA ALA A 82 15.87 -18.17 6.04
C ALA A 82 16.38 -18.20 7.50
N GLN A 83 17.66 -18.52 7.67
CA GLN A 83 18.37 -18.48 8.96
C GLN A 83 18.71 -17.05 9.37
N GLY A 84 18.83 -16.15 8.40
CA GLY A 84 19.06 -14.73 8.64
C GLY A 84 18.89 -13.93 7.37
N PHE A 85 18.74 -12.63 7.54
CA PHE A 85 18.70 -11.69 6.42
C PHE A 85 19.14 -10.30 6.88
N ILE A 86 19.46 -9.46 5.91
CA ILE A 86 19.45 -8.00 6.02
C ILE A 86 18.67 -7.45 4.82
N LEU A 87 17.82 -6.46 5.04
CA LEU A 87 16.96 -5.84 4.03
C LEU A 87 17.02 -4.33 4.15
N GLU A 88 17.17 -3.65 3.02
CA GLU A 88 17.18 -2.19 2.89
C GLU A 88 16.20 -1.74 1.78
N ALA A 89 15.72 -0.51 1.87
CA ALA A 89 15.10 0.18 0.75
C ALA A 89 16.16 1.03 0.05
N ARG A 90 16.32 0.88 -1.27
CA ARG A 90 17.39 1.54 -2.04
C ARG A 90 16.80 2.25 -3.26
N THR A 91 17.39 3.38 -3.62
CA THR A 91 17.07 4.09 -4.87
C THR A 91 17.39 3.21 -6.08
N VAL A 92 16.54 3.26 -7.11
CA VAL A 92 16.79 2.51 -8.35
C VAL A 92 17.96 3.13 -9.15
N SER A 93 18.17 4.45 -9.04
CA SER A 93 19.15 5.20 -9.82
C SER A 93 20.60 4.97 -9.40
N ASP A 94 20.88 4.98 -8.10
CA ASP A 94 22.24 4.95 -7.56
C ASP A 94 22.42 4.01 -6.37
N ASP A 95 21.45 3.14 -6.10
CA ASP A 95 21.52 2.08 -5.10
C ASP A 95 21.87 2.61 -3.70
N LYS A 96 21.31 3.77 -3.30
CA LYS A 96 21.53 4.37 -1.97
C LYS A 96 20.39 4.02 -1.01
N PRO A 97 20.70 3.71 0.27
CA PRO A 97 19.66 3.42 1.27
C PRO A 97 18.80 4.66 1.55
N VAL A 98 17.47 4.50 1.53
CA VAL A 98 16.48 5.58 1.66
C VAL A 98 15.28 5.20 2.53
N GLY A 99 14.55 6.20 3.03
CA GLY A 99 13.46 6.00 3.99
C GLY A 99 13.92 5.41 5.32
N THR A 100 13.01 4.95 6.16
CA THR A 100 13.35 4.30 7.45
C THR A 100 12.38 3.18 7.76
N PHE A 101 12.81 2.19 8.53
CA PHE A 101 11.93 1.15 9.05
C PHE A 101 11.42 1.55 10.42
N VAL A 102 10.09 1.50 10.61
CA VAL A 102 9.43 2.00 11.82
C VAL A 102 8.80 0.90 12.67
N ASN A 103 8.66 -0.32 12.12
CA ASN A 103 8.12 -1.46 12.84
C ASN A 103 8.94 -2.73 12.61
N ALA A 104 9.50 -3.27 13.69
CA ALA A 104 10.11 -4.58 13.73
C ALA A 104 9.09 -5.61 14.24
N HIS A 105 8.42 -6.33 13.33
CA HIS A 105 7.57 -7.43 13.76
C HIS A 105 8.39 -8.53 14.46
N LYS A 106 7.70 -9.38 15.24
CA LYS A 106 8.33 -10.44 16.06
C LYS A 106 9.41 -11.21 15.30
N GLY A 107 10.63 -11.23 15.85
CA GLY A 107 11.77 -11.94 15.26
C GLY A 107 12.57 -11.12 14.24
N THR A 108 12.32 -9.82 14.14
CA THR A 108 13.15 -8.87 13.39
C THR A 108 13.71 -7.79 14.32
N LYS A 109 14.73 -7.08 13.84
CA LYS A 109 15.39 -5.97 14.51
C LYS A 109 15.71 -4.90 13.47
N ILE A 110 15.34 -3.65 13.76
CA ILE A 110 15.76 -2.48 12.99
C ILE A 110 17.21 -2.13 13.37
N MET A 111 18.00 -1.74 12.36
CA MET A 111 19.41 -1.44 12.48
C MET A 111 19.85 -0.44 11.38
N CYS A 112 21.12 -0.03 11.41
CA CYS A 112 21.71 0.87 10.42
C CYS A 112 21.01 2.25 10.40
N ASP A 113 20.83 2.90 11.56
CA ASP A 113 20.12 4.19 11.67
C ASP A 113 18.72 4.13 11.03
N ASP A 114 18.00 3.05 11.36
CA ASP A 114 16.70 2.69 10.85
C ASP A 114 16.62 2.43 9.34
N LYS A 115 17.76 2.36 8.63
CA LYS A 115 17.79 2.09 7.18
C LYS A 115 17.71 0.62 6.81
N ALA A 116 17.85 -0.29 7.77
CA ALA A 116 17.81 -1.72 7.50
C ALA A 116 17.04 -2.52 8.56
N VAL A 117 16.55 -3.69 8.15
CA VAL A 117 15.98 -4.70 9.05
C VAL A 117 16.75 -6.00 8.91
N SER A 118 17.02 -6.66 10.04
CA SER A 118 17.59 -8.00 10.11
C SER A 118 16.73 -8.91 10.98
N HIS A 119 16.93 -10.21 10.88
CA HIS A 119 16.42 -11.18 11.86
C HIS A 119 16.90 -10.87 13.30
N TYR A 120 16.12 -11.26 14.30
CA TYR A 120 16.44 -11.18 15.73
C TYR A 120 16.45 -12.60 16.34
N ARG A 121 17.65 -13.12 16.64
CA ARG A 121 17.94 -14.47 17.17
C ARG A 121 17.54 -15.63 16.25
N THR A 122 18.51 -16.37 15.73
CA THR A 122 18.32 -17.44 14.72
C THR A 122 17.43 -18.60 15.19
N TYR A 123 17.60 -19.10 16.42
CA TYR A 123 16.91 -20.34 16.88
C TYR A 123 15.40 -20.23 17.09
N GLN A 124 14.84 -19.02 17.16
CA GLN A 124 13.40 -18.82 17.34
C GLN A 124 12.70 -18.37 16.05
N VAL A 125 13.45 -18.20 14.97
CA VAL A 125 12.99 -17.41 13.83
C VAL A 125 13.32 -18.04 12.48
N SER A 126 13.54 -19.36 12.41
CA SER A 126 13.41 -20.07 11.12
C SER A 126 11.96 -19.97 10.64
N LYS A 127 11.64 -18.84 10.00
CA LYS A 127 10.29 -18.47 9.57
C LYS A 127 10.24 -18.49 8.06
N THR A 128 9.09 -18.89 7.57
CA THR A 128 8.74 -18.77 6.15
C THR A 128 8.41 -17.34 5.76
N ARG A 129 8.13 -16.45 6.74
CA ARG A 129 7.69 -15.06 6.52
C ARG A 129 8.19 -14.11 7.60
N TYR A 130 8.62 -12.93 7.17
CA TYR A 130 8.99 -11.79 7.99
C TYR A 130 8.21 -10.58 7.51
N ARG A 131 7.61 -9.84 8.44
CA ARG A 131 6.87 -8.60 8.16
C ARG A 131 7.66 -7.40 8.69
N MET A 132 7.59 -6.29 8.00
CA MET A 132 8.20 -5.02 8.39
C MET A 132 7.44 -3.87 7.74
N THR A 133 7.50 -2.70 8.38
CA THR A 133 6.89 -1.47 7.89
C THR A 133 7.99 -0.48 7.55
N TRP A 134 7.99 0.02 6.32
CA TRP A 134 8.88 1.05 5.82
C TRP A 134 8.16 2.38 5.71
N LEU A 135 8.81 3.45 6.16
CA LEU A 135 8.39 4.82 6.05
C LEU A 135 9.15 5.47 4.90
N ALA A 136 8.40 5.93 3.89
CA ALA A 136 8.95 6.66 2.76
C ALA A 136 9.61 7.96 3.20
N PRO A 137 10.73 8.37 2.59
CA PRO A 137 11.35 9.66 2.87
C PRO A 137 10.38 10.81 2.55
N ASP A 138 10.54 11.90 3.28
CA ASP A 138 9.82 13.15 3.07
C ASP A 138 10.26 13.85 1.76
N THR A 139 11.52 13.69 1.41
CA THR A 139 12.14 14.19 0.18
C THR A 139 11.91 13.26 -1.01
N ASP A 140 12.02 13.82 -2.21
CA ASP A 140 11.98 13.04 -3.44
C ASP A 140 13.34 12.34 -3.66
N VAL A 141 13.30 11.02 -3.70
CA VAL A 141 14.47 10.16 -3.94
C VAL A 141 14.31 9.33 -5.23
N GLY A 142 13.25 9.60 -6.02
CA GLY A 142 12.91 8.82 -7.21
C GLY A 142 12.35 7.44 -6.88
N ASP A 143 12.49 6.50 -7.81
CA ASP A 143 11.97 5.14 -7.64
C ASP A 143 12.76 4.37 -6.58
N VAL A 144 12.04 3.55 -5.80
CA VAL A 144 12.61 2.77 -4.68
C VAL A 144 12.40 1.28 -4.92
N VAL A 145 13.41 0.48 -4.58
CA VAL A 145 13.34 -0.98 -4.59
C VAL A 145 13.82 -1.52 -3.25
N PHE A 146 13.14 -2.54 -2.73
CA PHE A 146 13.60 -3.24 -1.54
C PHE A 146 14.57 -4.33 -1.93
N VAL A 147 15.73 -4.36 -1.27
CA VAL A 147 16.83 -5.26 -1.58
C VAL A 147 17.20 -6.03 -0.32
N ALA A 148 17.28 -7.35 -0.43
CA ALA A 148 17.69 -8.21 0.67
C ALA A 148 18.88 -9.10 0.30
N THR A 149 19.62 -9.43 1.34
CA THR A 149 20.52 -10.56 1.38
C THR A 149 19.98 -11.58 2.35
N VAL A 150 19.78 -12.82 1.89
CA VAL A 150 19.11 -13.89 2.64
C VAL A 150 20.06 -15.08 2.79
N VAL A 151 20.21 -15.56 4.02
CA VAL A 151 21.09 -16.67 4.39
C VAL A 151 20.23 -17.90 4.69
N GLN A 152 20.42 -18.98 3.93
CA GLN A 152 19.82 -20.29 4.22
C GLN A 152 20.72 -21.13 5.12
N SER A 153 22.04 -21.04 4.95
CA SER A 153 23.02 -21.71 5.80
C SER A 153 24.35 -20.97 5.78
N TYR A 154 25.31 -21.38 6.60
CA TYR A 154 26.65 -20.77 6.66
C TYR A 154 27.38 -20.68 5.30
N ARG A 155 27.01 -21.49 4.30
CA ARG A 155 27.63 -21.46 2.96
C ARG A 155 26.68 -21.06 1.85
N ILE A 156 25.38 -20.99 2.13
CA ILE A 156 24.36 -20.81 1.11
C ILE A 156 23.59 -19.54 1.45
N PHE A 157 23.78 -18.51 0.63
CA PHE A 157 23.10 -17.24 0.75
C PHE A 157 22.97 -16.58 -0.63
N TRP A 158 21.98 -15.71 -0.74
CA TRP A 158 21.73 -14.90 -1.93
C TRP A 158 21.79 -13.44 -1.56
N THR A 159 22.41 -12.65 -2.44
CA THR A 159 22.44 -11.18 -2.35
C THR A 159 21.57 -10.61 -3.45
N GLY A 160 21.05 -9.40 -3.28
CA GLY A 160 20.31 -8.73 -4.35
C GLY A 160 18.95 -9.37 -4.66
N VAL A 161 18.31 -10.01 -3.67
CA VAL A 161 16.90 -10.40 -3.77
C VAL A 161 16.08 -9.10 -3.78
N ARG A 162 15.35 -8.83 -4.86
CA ARG A 162 14.68 -7.54 -5.09
C ARG A 162 13.16 -7.69 -5.08
N SER A 163 12.46 -6.68 -4.56
CA SER A 163 11.02 -6.48 -4.80
C SER A 163 10.77 -5.92 -6.19
N VAL A 164 9.49 -5.80 -6.56
CA VAL A 164 9.08 -4.81 -7.57
C VAL A 164 9.44 -3.40 -7.10
N ALA A 165 9.78 -2.51 -8.04
CA ALA A 165 10.11 -1.13 -7.73
C ALA A 165 8.84 -0.32 -7.48
N LEU A 166 8.83 0.46 -6.40
CA LEU A 166 7.82 1.47 -6.14
C LEU A 166 8.15 2.74 -6.90
N LYS A 167 7.19 3.22 -7.68
CA LYS A 167 7.30 4.51 -8.35
C LYS A 167 7.05 5.63 -7.37
N ARG A 168 7.77 6.73 -7.53
CA ARG A 168 7.39 7.94 -6.82
C ARG A 168 6.02 8.40 -7.33
N HIS A 169 5.06 8.61 -6.44
CA HIS A 169 3.82 9.29 -6.81
C HIS A 169 4.15 10.77 -7.05
N SER A 170 4.44 11.10 -8.31
CA SER A 170 4.36 12.48 -8.76
C SER A 170 2.89 12.90 -8.66
N PRO A 171 2.54 13.99 -7.96
CA PRO A 171 1.22 14.55 -8.15
C PRO A 171 1.08 14.77 -9.66
N THR A 172 0.09 14.11 -10.28
CA THR A 172 -0.38 14.53 -11.59
C THR A 172 -0.48 16.05 -11.49
N PRO A 173 0.14 16.85 -12.38
CA PRO A 173 -0.17 18.26 -12.39
C PRO A 173 -1.69 18.30 -12.44
N SER A 174 -2.30 18.76 -11.33
CA SER A 174 -3.69 19.19 -11.36
C SER A 174 -3.79 19.96 -12.66
N PRO A 175 -4.80 19.76 -13.51
CA PRO A 175 -4.99 20.64 -14.64
C PRO A 175 -4.97 22.03 -14.02
N GLN A 176 -3.83 22.71 -14.14
CA GLN A 176 -3.77 24.12 -13.91
C GLN A 176 -4.76 24.54 -14.98
N LEU A 177 -5.76 25.31 -14.58
CA LEU A 177 -6.29 26.23 -15.55
C LEU A 177 -5.06 27.02 -16.00
N GLU A 178 -4.37 26.52 -17.02
CA GLU A 178 -3.79 27.40 -18.00
C GLU A 178 -4.99 28.23 -18.39
N GLU A 179 -5.03 29.46 -17.87
CA GLU A 179 -5.64 30.57 -18.58
C GLU A 179 -4.87 30.73 -19.89
N THR A 180 -4.94 29.72 -20.75
CA THR A 180 -4.76 29.89 -22.16
C THR A 180 -5.92 30.78 -22.52
N MET A 181 -5.63 32.07 -22.65
CA MET A 181 -6.49 33.01 -23.35
C MET A 181 -6.88 32.34 -24.66
N PHE A 182 -8.04 31.69 -24.67
CA PHE A 182 -8.72 31.35 -25.89
C PHE A 182 -9.10 32.71 -26.46
N GLN A 183 -8.28 33.22 -27.39
CA GLN A 183 -8.67 34.36 -28.17
C GLN A 183 -10.04 34.01 -28.74
N ALA A 184 -11.05 34.75 -28.31
CA ALA A 184 -12.35 34.69 -28.94
C ALA A 184 -12.10 35.10 -30.40
N ASP A 185 -12.03 34.13 -31.30
CA ASP A 185 -12.20 34.39 -32.71
C ASP A 185 -13.61 34.96 -32.86
N THR A 186 -13.70 36.28 -32.98
CA THR A 186 -14.93 37.05 -33.18
C THR A 186 -15.54 36.83 -34.57
N ASN A 187 -15.36 35.66 -35.18
CA ASN A 187 -15.79 35.35 -36.54
C ASN A 187 -16.76 34.16 -36.64
N VAL A 188 -17.45 33.79 -35.55
CA VAL A 188 -18.66 32.96 -35.64
C VAL A 188 -19.89 33.81 -35.31
N THR A 189 -20.11 34.85 -36.10
CA THR A 189 -21.43 35.47 -36.28
C THR A 189 -21.96 35.09 -37.66
N SER A 190 -22.82 34.08 -37.70
CA SER A 190 -23.78 33.72 -38.77
C SER A 190 -23.95 32.20 -38.65
N PHE A 191 -25.05 31.65 -38.13
CA PHE A 191 -26.38 31.71 -38.72
C PHE A 191 -27.44 31.52 -37.63
N CYS A 192 -28.12 32.60 -37.24
CA CYS A 192 -29.46 32.56 -36.64
C CYS A 192 -30.13 33.93 -36.87
N ASN A 193 -30.14 34.41 -38.11
CA ASN A 193 -30.93 35.58 -38.49
C ASN A 193 -31.78 35.20 -39.70
N GLU A 194 -33.07 34.90 -39.46
CA GLU A 194 -34.18 35.72 -39.96
C GLU A 194 -35.50 35.00 -39.68
N ALA A 195 -36.46 35.78 -39.21
CA ALA A 195 -37.79 35.34 -38.84
C ALA A 195 -38.60 34.94 -40.08
N LEU A 196 -39.27 33.78 -40.00
CA LEU A 196 -40.53 33.58 -40.69
C LEU A 196 -41.58 33.20 -39.66
N LEU A 197 -42.39 34.21 -39.34
CA LEU A 197 -43.61 34.17 -38.55
C LEU A 197 -44.57 33.11 -39.11
N MET A 198 -44.94 32.12 -38.29
CA MET A 198 -46.30 31.57 -38.28
C MET A 198 -46.68 31.18 -36.84
N PRO A 199 -47.84 31.62 -36.31
CA PRO A 199 -48.29 31.24 -34.97
C PRO A 199 -49.07 29.93 -35.06
N LEU A 200 -48.68 28.92 -34.28
CA LEU A 200 -49.52 27.74 -34.03
C LEU A 200 -49.53 27.35 -32.54
N PRO A 201 -50.64 26.75 -32.07
CA PRO A 201 -51.19 27.00 -30.74
C PRO A 201 -50.53 26.16 -29.64
N VAL A 202 -50.62 26.72 -28.44
CA VAL A 202 -50.27 26.08 -27.17
C VAL A 202 -51.21 24.91 -26.91
N GLU A 203 -50.69 23.68 -26.92
CA GLU A 203 -51.25 22.55 -26.17
C GLU A 203 -50.23 21.39 -26.01
N ARG A 204 -49.58 21.34 -24.84
CA ARG A 204 -49.14 20.13 -24.10
C ARG A 204 -48.11 19.15 -24.74
N PRO A 205 -47.46 18.27 -23.94
CA PRO A 205 -46.00 18.40 -23.80
C PRO A 205 -45.19 17.22 -24.34
N HIS A 206 -43.90 17.50 -24.56
CA HIS A 206 -42.78 16.56 -24.73
C HIS A 206 -42.80 15.65 -25.98
N VAL A 207 -42.42 16.23 -27.12
CA VAL A 207 -41.74 15.43 -28.15
C VAL A 207 -40.33 15.13 -27.63
N ALA A 208 -40.08 13.90 -27.20
CA ALA A 208 -38.74 13.43 -26.91
C ALA A 208 -37.98 13.28 -28.23
N ILE A 209 -36.95 14.11 -28.44
CA ILE A 209 -36.00 13.92 -29.54
C ILE A 209 -34.83 13.14 -28.93
N LEU A 210 -34.63 11.92 -29.40
CA LEU A 210 -33.50 11.08 -29.00
C LEU A 210 -32.21 11.66 -29.60
N CYS A 211 -31.22 11.93 -28.76
CA CYS A 211 -29.88 12.30 -29.20
C CYS A 211 -29.03 11.03 -29.28
N ASP A 212 -28.69 10.61 -30.49
CA ASP A 212 -27.57 9.70 -30.75
C ASP A 212 -26.37 10.53 -31.23
N ASP A 213 -25.16 9.94 -31.24
CA ASP A 213 -23.79 10.54 -31.20
C ASP A 213 -23.48 11.79 -32.07
N HIS A 214 -24.40 12.32 -32.86
CA HIS A 214 -24.21 13.48 -33.74
C HIS A 214 -25.45 14.39 -33.97
N VAL A 215 -26.25 14.73 -32.94
CA VAL A 215 -27.38 15.69 -33.12
C VAL A 215 -27.36 16.88 -32.13
N GLN A 216 -27.35 18.11 -32.69
CA GLN A 216 -27.48 19.39 -31.97
C GLN A 216 -28.83 19.53 -31.26
N CYS A 217 -28.83 19.75 -29.94
CA CYS A 217 -29.99 20.27 -29.22
C CYS A 217 -30.32 21.71 -29.69
N PRO A 218 -31.59 22.18 -29.56
CA PRO A 218 -31.95 23.57 -29.80
C PRO A 218 -31.12 24.54 -28.93
N CYS A 219 -30.83 25.72 -29.44
CA CYS A 219 -30.03 26.75 -28.77
C CYS A 219 -30.52 27.00 -27.34
N GLY A 220 -29.63 26.84 -26.35
CA GLY A 220 -29.94 27.00 -24.92
C GLY A 220 -30.41 25.72 -24.19
N TRP A 221 -30.38 24.56 -24.83
CA TRP A 221 -30.71 23.27 -24.22
C TRP A 221 -29.48 22.36 -24.17
N PHE A 222 -29.37 21.53 -23.13
CA PHE A 222 -28.28 20.58 -22.95
C PHE A 222 -28.80 19.15 -23.01
N CYS A 223 -27.98 18.25 -23.56
CA CYS A 223 -28.28 16.83 -23.60
C CYS A 223 -28.04 16.22 -22.22
N CYS A 224 -29.08 15.64 -21.62
CA CYS A 224 -29.01 15.09 -20.26
C CYS A 224 -29.20 13.56 -20.31
N PRO A 225 -28.27 12.76 -19.76
CA PRO A 225 -28.45 11.31 -19.67
C PRO A 225 -29.58 10.99 -18.69
N THR A 226 -30.52 10.12 -19.08
CA THR A 226 -31.52 9.63 -18.13
C THR A 226 -30.90 8.50 -17.31
N CYS A 227 -30.68 8.75 -16.02
CA CYS A 227 -30.19 7.75 -15.08
C CYS A 227 -31.29 7.48 -14.05
N VAL A 228 -31.68 6.22 -13.88
CA VAL A 228 -32.58 5.76 -12.82
C VAL A 228 -31.80 4.73 -12.01
N GLU A 229 -31.61 5.03 -10.71
CA GLU A 229 -30.94 4.18 -9.71
C GLU A 229 -29.67 3.45 -10.20
N GLU A 230 -28.59 4.23 -10.34
CA GLU A 230 -27.20 3.79 -10.61
C GLU A 230 -26.93 3.08 -11.95
N ARG A 231 -27.86 3.11 -12.90
CA ARG A 231 -27.58 2.75 -14.30
C ARG A 231 -28.16 3.77 -15.27
N CYS A 232 -27.29 4.33 -16.12
CA CYS A 232 -27.71 5.16 -17.24
C CYS A 232 -27.95 4.26 -18.45
N PHE A 233 -29.18 4.21 -18.96
CA PHE A 233 -29.53 3.51 -20.20
C PHE A 233 -29.37 4.50 -21.37
N GLY A 234 -28.82 4.02 -22.49
CA GLY A 234 -28.31 4.82 -23.62
C GLY A 234 -29.34 5.62 -24.45
N GLN A 235 -30.22 6.37 -23.80
CA GLN A 235 -31.09 7.36 -24.44
C GLN A 235 -31.04 8.67 -23.63
N ALA A 236 -30.34 9.66 -24.17
CA ALA A 236 -30.25 11.01 -23.60
C ALA A 236 -31.32 11.94 -24.21
N ILE A 237 -31.79 12.92 -23.42
CA ILE A 237 -32.89 13.84 -23.79
C ILE A 237 -32.45 15.29 -23.56
N CYS A 238 -32.76 16.22 -24.48
CA CYS A 238 -32.49 17.64 -24.27
C CYS A 238 -33.40 18.23 -23.17
N ARG A 239 -32.84 18.99 -22.20
CA ARG A 239 -33.60 19.77 -21.19
C ARG A 239 -33.18 21.23 -21.15
N ARG A 240 -34.11 22.12 -20.76
CA ARG A 240 -33.80 23.52 -20.42
C ARG A 240 -33.13 23.60 -19.04
N PRO A 241 -32.13 24.48 -18.87
CA PRO A 241 -31.66 24.87 -17.54
C PRO A 241 -32.82 25.49 -16.74
N LEU A 242 -32.99 25.08 -15.49
CA LEU A 242 -33.88 25.79 -14.57
C LEU A 242 -33.25 27.13 -14.19
N PRO A 243 -34.02 28.23 -14.09
CA PRO A 243 -33.52 29.48 -13.53
C PRO A 243 -33.06 29.24 -12.09
N VAL A 244 -31.87 29.72 -11.76
CA VAL A 244 -31.36 29.74 -10.39
C VAL A 244 -32.14 30.82 -9.64
N GLU A 245 -33.23 30.45 -8.98
CA GLU A 245 -33.82 31.30 -7.95
C GLU A 245 -33.12 31.01 -6.61
N GLU A 246 -32.66 32.12 -6.01
CA GLU A 246 -32.18 32.35 -4.67
C GLU A 246 -32.20 31.16 -3.70
N ALA A 247 -31.01 30.82 -3.19
CA ALA A 247 -30.86 29.99 -1.99
C ALA A 247 -31.64 30.62 -0.83
N ALA A 248 -32.81 30.07 -0.52
CA ALA A 248 -33.51 30.37 0.72
C ALA A 248 -32.68 29.83 1.89
N GLU A 249 -32.20 30.75 2.71
CA GLU A 249 -31.48 30.54 3.95
C GLU A 249 -32.32 29.69 4.93
N VAL A 250 -31.91 28.44 5.15
CA VAL A 250 -32.49 27.58 6.20
C VAL A 250 -31.89 28.00 7.53
N LYS A 251 -32.72 28.67 8.34
CA LYS A 251 -32.41 29.03 9.73
C LYS A 251 -32.27 27.75 10.58
N PRO A 252 -31.25 27.61 11.42
CA PRO A 252 -31.07 26.41 12.26
C PRO A 252 -32.17 26.33 13.32
N GLU A 253 -32.91 25.22 13.29
CA GLU A 253 -33.92 24.86 14.29
C GLU A 253 -33.22 24.25 15.52
N SER A 254 -33.63 24.71 16.71
CA SER A 254 -32.98 24.51 18.00
C SER A 254 -33.04 23.07 18.53
N ASP A 255 -31.94 22.66 19.16
CA ASP A 255 -31.60 21.35 19.75
C ASP A 255 -32.45 20.88 20.97
N GLU A 256 -33.79 20.87 20.92
CA GLU A 256 -34.59 20.42 22.09
C GLU A 256 -35.54 19.23 21.85
N GLU A 257 -35.69 18.69 20.63
CA GLU A 257 -36.65 17.59 20.36
C GLU A 257 -36.03 16.23 19.97
N SER A 258 -34.74 16.01 20.22
CA SER A 258 -34.08 14.72 19.94
C SER A 258 -33.69 13.94 21.21
N ARG A 259 -33.89 14.51 22.40
CA ARG A 259 -33.59 13.86 23.69
C ARG A 259 -34.66 12.90 24.22
N GLU A 260 -35.89 12.92 23.70
CA GLU A 260 -36.96 12.03 24.20
C GLU A 260 -37.11 10.68 23.45
N ARG A 261 -36.34 10.43 22.38
CA ARG A 261 -36.48 9.19 21.59
C ARG A 261 -35.41 8.12 21.85
N VAL A 262 -34.37 8.42 22.62
CA VAL A 262 -33.27 7.47 22.91
C VAL A 262 -33.47 6.70 24.23
N GLU A 263 -34.36 7.15 25.11
CA GLU A 263 -34.52 6.57 26.46
C GLU A 263 -35.55 5.41 26.55
N ARG A 264 -35.90 4.75 25.43
CA ARG A 264 -36.88 3.64 25.44
C ARG A 264 -36.36 2.31 24.88
N ARG A 265 -35.08 2.00 25.07
CA ARG A 265 -34.55 0.63 24.85
C ARG A 265 -33.95 0.08 26.15
N GLU A 266 -34.76 -0.65 26.90
CA GLU A 266 -34.31 -1.45 28.04
C GLU A 266 -33.26 -2.50 27.62
N PRO A 267 -32.23 -2.77 28.43
CA PRO A 267 -31.34 -3.91 28.24
C PRO A 267 -31.92 -5.18 28.87
N VAL A 268 -32.14 -6.20 28.03
CA VAL A 268 -32.41 -7.59 28.45
C VAL A 268 -31.21 -8.13 29.24
N ARG A 269 -31.42 -8.38 30.53
CA ARG A 269 -30.46 -8.97 31.47
C ARG A 269 -30.23 -10.44 31.14
N ARG A 270 -29.04 -10.79 30.62
CA ARG A 270 -28.57 -12.19 30.55
C ARG A 270 -28.14 -12.65 31.94
N GLU A 271 -28.90 -13.56 32.53
CA GLU A 271 -28.48 -14.30 33.73
C GLU A 271 -27.33 -15.26 33.39
N ARG A 272 -26.23 -15.11 34.15
CA ARG A 272 -25.05 -15.96 34.07
C ARG A 272 -25.18 -17.04 35.14
N SER A 273 -25.59 -18.24 34.72
CA SER A 273 -25.61 -19.45 35.55
C SER A 273 -24.18 -19.85 35.94
N SER A 274 -23.85 -19.68 37.22
CA SER A 274 -22.68 -20.25 37.87
C SER A 274 -22.92 -21.74 38.11
N ARG A 275 -22.30 -22.61 37.31
CA ARG A 275 -22.22 -24.04 37.62
C ARG A 275 -20.81 -24.37 38.13
N ARG A 276 -20.80 -24.62 39.43
CA ARG A 276 -19.71 -25.08 40.30
C ARG A 276 -19.34 -26.52 39.91
N SER A 277 -18.08 -26.76 39.55
CA SER A 277 -17.53 -28.12 39.42
C SER A 277 -16.60 -28.38 40.61
N ARG A 278 -17.02 -29.29 41.48
CA ARG A 278 -16.21 -29.92 42.52
C ARG A 278 -15.44 -31.11 41.91
N THR A 279 -14.24 -31.38 42.44
CA THR A 279 -13.58 -32.69 42.72
C THR A 279 -13.86 -33.85 41.75
N TRP A 280 -12.87 -34.54 41.18
CA TRP A 280 -11.74 -35.24 41.81
C TRP A 280 -10.50 -35.22 40.91
#